data_AF-A0A7V9BIB8-F1
#
_entry.id   AF-A0A7V9BIB8-F1
#
_cell.length_a   1.000
_cell.length_b   1.000
_cell.length_c   1.000
_cell.angle_alpha   90.00
_cell.angle_beta   90.00
_cell.angle_gamma   90.00
#
_symmetry.space_group_name_H-M   'P 1'
#
loop_
_entity.id
_entity.type
_entity.pdbx_description
1 polymer ?
#
loop_
_entity_poly.entity_id
_entity_poly.type
_entity_poly.pdbx_seq_one_letter_code
_entity_poly.pdbx_strand_id
1 'polypeptide(L)' 'MNYLALKRVLDICVSGSALVVLSPVLAGIALAIRAAGPGPALYRSARLGVDGGTFEM' A
#
# COMPACT_ATOMS: atom_id res chain seq x y z
N MET A 1 5.31 -26.67 4.22
CA MET A 1 4.51 -25.44 4.02
C MET A 1 4.15 -25.34 2.55
N ASN A 2 2.88 -25.08 2.20
CA ASN A 2 2.49 -24.84 0.80
C ASN A 2 3.11 -23.50 0.33
N TYR A 3 3.54 -23.43 -0.93
CA TYR A 3 4.23 -22.26 -1.51
C TYR A 3 3.46 -20.95 -1.27
N LEU A 4 2.14 -20.98 -1.40
CA LEU A 4 1.26 -19.83 -1.18
C LEU A 4 1.34 -19.28 0.25
N ALA A 5 1.47 -20.15 1.26
CA ALA A 5 1.58 -19.72 2.64
C ALA A 5 2.91 -19.00 2.91
N LEU A 6 4.02 -19.51 2.37
CA LEU A 6 5.32 -18.85 2.49
C LEU A 6 5.34 -17.50 1.76
N LYS A 7 4.80 -17.45 0.54
CA LYS A 7 4.65 -16.20 -0.21
C LYS A 7 3.86 -15.17 0.60
N ARG A 8 2.75 -15.57 1.22
CA ARG A 8 1.91 -14.66 2.01
C ARG A 8 2.64 -14.10 3.23
N VAL A 9 3.41 -14.93 3.93
CA VAL A 9 4.23 -14.47 5.07
C VAL A 9 5.28 -13.47 4.60
N LEU A 10 5.97 -13.76 3.49
CA LEU A 10 6.95 -12.85 2.91
C LEU A 10 6.32 -11.52 2.50
N ASP A 11 5.19 -11.55 1.78
CA ASP A 11 4.46 -10.35 1.34
C ASP A 11 4.12 -9.45 2.55
N ILE A 12 3.64 -10.03 3.66
CA ILE A 12 3.28 -9.29 4.88
C ILE A 12 4.53 -8.71 5.57
N CYS A 13 5.57 -9.52 5.80
CA CYS A 13 6.76 -9.08 6.51
C CYS A 13 7.52 -7.98 5.74
N VAL A 14 7.71 -8.16 4.43
CA VAL A 14 8.43 -7.19 3.60
C VAL A 14 7.63 -5.91 3.45
N SER A 15 6.33 -5.98 3.12
CA SER A 15 5.51 -4.76 3.01
C SER A 15 5.38 -4.02 4.34
N GLY A 16 5.15 -4.74 5.45
CA GLY A 16 5.07 -4.13 6.78
C GLY A 16 6.36 -3.42 7.19
N SER A 17 7.52 -4.07 7.00
CA SER A 17 8.82 -3.45 7.30
C SER A 17 9.09 -2.22 6.43
N ALA A 18 8.81 -2.31 5.12
CA ALA A 18 8.96 -1.19 4.20
C ALA A 18 8.06 -0.02 4.59
N LEU A 19 6.80 -0.27 4.96
CA LEU A 19 5.88 0.77 5.41
C LEU A 19 6.39 1.48 6.67
N VAL A 20 6.92 0.74 7.66
CA VAL A 20 7.48 1.36 8.88
C VAL A 20 8.68 2.24 8.53
N VAL A 21 9.63 1.70 7.76
CA VAL A 21 10.87 2.42 7.39
C VAL A 21 10.59 3.65 6.54
N LEU A 22 9.65 3.54 5.59
CA LEU A 22 9.31 4.62 4.65
C LEU A 22 8.24 5.59 5.18
N SER A 23 7.56 5.25 6.28
CA SER A 23 6.49 6.08 6.86
C SER A 23 6.84 7.56 7.07
N PRO A 24 8.03 7.98 7.55
CA PRO A 24 8.34 9.41 7.69
C PRO A 24 8.37 10.12 6.33
N VAL A 25 8.91 9.49 5.30
CA VAL A 25 8.97 10.06 3.94
C VAL A 25 7.57 10.13 3.34
N LEU A 26 6.79 9.05 3.43
CA LEU A 26 5.41 9.00 2.94
C LEU A 26 4.52 10.03 3.63
N ALA A 27 4.69 10.22 4.94
CA ALA A 27 3.98 11.25 5.70
C ALA A 27 4.36 12.66 5.24
N GLY A 28 5.66 12.93 5.02
CA GLY A 28 6.13 14.21 4.47
C GLY A 28 5.50 14.52 3.10
N ILE A 29 5.46 13.53 2.20
CA ILE A 29 4.81 13.67 0.89
C ILE A 29 3.31 13.95 1.04
N ALA A 30 2.62 13.20 1.90
CA ALA A 30 1.20 13.39 2.14
C ALA A 30 0.87 14.80 2.67
N LEU A 31 1.70 15.33 3.57
CA LEU A 31 1.58 16.71 4.05
C LEU A 31 1.84 17.73 2.94
N ALA A 32 2.87 17.52 2.11
CA ALA A 32 3.18 18.41 1.00
C ALA A 32 2.04 18.48 -0.03
N ILE A 33 1.41 17.35 -0.37
CA ILE A 33 0.25 17.31 -1.26
C ILE A 33 -0.91 18.13 -0.68
N ARG A 34 -1.22 17.92 0.61
CA ARG A 34 -2.30 18.65 1.29
C ARG A 34 -2.01 20.14 1.45
N ALA A 35 -0.75 20.53 1.53
CA ALA A 35 -0.35 21.94 1.60
C ALA A 35 -0.41 22.62 0.22
N ALA A 36 -0.17 21.88 -0.86
CA ALA A 36 -0.17 22.41 -2.22
C ALA A 36 -1.58 22.62 -2.82
N GLY A 37 -2.62 21.97 -2.29
CA GLY A 37 -3.98 22.16 -2.77
C GLY A 37 -5.03 21.24 -2.14
N PRO A 38 -6.29 21.28 -2.60
CA PRO A 38 -7.39 20.50 -2.02
C PRO A 38 -7.36 19.00 -2.38
N GLY A 39 -6.37 18.55 -3.15
CA GLY A 39 -6.30 17.16 -3.63
C GLY A 39 -6.01 16.16 -2.51
N PRO A 40 -6.59 14.95 -2.55
CA PRO A 40 -6.29 13.90 -1.58
C PRO A 40 -4.86 13.37 -1.78
N ALA A 41 -4.18 13.04 -0.68
CA ALA A 41 -2.84 12.44 -0.73
C ALA A 41 -2.82 11.01 -1.30
N LEU A 42 -3.96 10.32 -1.29
CA LEU A 42 -4.14 8.96 -1.82
C LEU A 42 -5.31 8.94 -2.80
N TYR A 43 -5.08 8.34 -3.96
CA TYR A 43 -6.11 8.01 -4.95
C TYR A 43 -6.53 6.54 -4.77
N ARG A 44 -7.79 6.21 -5.09
CA ARG A 44 -8.30 4.84 -5.04
C ARG A 44 -8.87 4.44 -6.40
N SER A 45 -8.50 3.27 -6.89
CA SER A 45 -9.03 2.68 -8.12
C SER A 45 -9.31 1.18 -7.98
N ALA A 46 -10.49 0.77 -8.44
CA ALA A 46 -10.87 -0.64 -8.50
C ALA A 46 -9.97 -1.43 -9.47
N ARG A 47 -9.49 -2.60 -9.01
CA ARG A 47 -8.71 -3.56 -9.79
C ARG A 47 -9.25 -4.97 -9.59
N LEU A 48 -9.16 -5.78 -10.64
CA LEU A 48 -9.37 -7.22 -10.54
C LEU A 48 -8.20 -7.85 -9.78
N GLY A 49 -8.52 -8.66 -8.79
CA GLY A 49 -7.59 -9.36 -7.91
C GLY A 49 -7.70 -10.88 -8.04
N VAL A 50 -7.31 -11.58 -6.97
CA VAL A 50 -7.28 -13.05 -6.91
C VAL A 50 -8.68 -13.61 -7.15
N ASP A 51 -8.76 -14.64 -7.99
CA ASP A 51 -10.00 -15.35 -8.35
C ASP A 51 -11.14 -14.42 -8.84
N GLY A 52 -10.78 -13.28 -9.45
CA GLY A 52 -11.75 -12.31 -9.98
C GLY A 52 -12.39 -11.39 -8.94
N GLY A 53 -11.99 -11.49 -7.67
CA GLY A 53 -12.43 -10.55 -6.63
C GLY A 53 -11.86 -9.15 -6.87
N THR A 54 -12.66 -8.10 -6.67
CA THR A 54 -12.19 -6.71 -6.83
C THR A 54 -11.56 -6.16 -5.54
N PHE A 55 -10.60 -5.26 -5.69
CA PHE A 55 -10.05 -4.47 -4.58
C PHE A 55 -9.70 -3.05 -5.03
N GLU A 56 -9.70 -2.11 -4.09
CA GLU A 56 -9.26 -0.74 -4.32
C GLU A 56 -7.74 -0.64 -4.12
N MET A 57 -7.01 -0.20 -5.14
CA MET A 57 -5.61 0.24 -5.06
C MET A 57 -5.56 1.73 -4.75
#